data_AF-A0A946GKC9-F1
#
_entry.id   AF-A0A946GKC9-F1
#
_cell.length_a   1.000
_cell.length_b   1.000
_cell.length_c   1.000
_cell.angle_alpha   90.00
_cell.angle_beta   90.00
_cell.angle_gamma   90.00
#
_symmetry.space_group_name_H-M   'P 1'
#
loop_
_entity.id
_entity.type
_entity.pdbx_description
1 polymer ?
#
loop_
_entity_poly.entity_id
_entity_poly.type
_entity_poly.pdbx_seq_one_letter_code
_entity_poly.pdbx_strand_id
1 'polypeptide(L)'
;MIIGSLLLIGWWSAAAPFSRAQSASEDFSAVSFNGGVLNMDTRIGANLFGSGISGGSFSGIHSALIPVDGGVIFGNPASLTLVGKAQIGFETRFPMRNGSLGLGPTSILATGSIQRTTDQFLQDLEFPAESVPSYTQSDYAVLGQPRQLSAFWLTWPLKQTVGIGFGYRQPLRITSEFSLSGASALLHGKQSSGAQSVPIDFLGELALNAGLDIQLDEISIGTGGLLEIYGFGSVWWGATVYRNSASAGMSMDMLPQGVMTISGSNQYYFNDSGDPKLNDSGGESNAFFWSMRGGYQGSGIGARLGLVHRTFLEKLGTSLVLNVAPRINLFDGDAYARSFIPVFLNMHGVLASENEFEDDLFDVDAVQLSRPNLTRQTHDRLGQQIQIHLPTSLTVGLDLPLGRHIAVVNISRFFGSLSIEGEFGLESGLAQRFKIGKDPSWGFKAGLDIARRVRPNGFASWSLPLRLLTLDFDGLLFELMQDWTGYAEPRYRLSGGLQWGQPVVIGLDNTFSQDLEDVLGGLIPTSLSVGRAYTLFDRLEVGVHVMGVPDLLMRFSLGFNVY
;
A
#
# COMPACT_ATOMS: atom_id res chain seq x y z
N MET A 1 6.51 0.34 -3.07
CA MET A 1 7.69 -0.52 -3.13
C MET A 1 7.52 -1.73 -2.23
N ILE A 2 7.39 -1.54 -0.92
CA ILE A 2 7.37 -2.62 0.09
C ILE A 2 6.18 -3.59 -0.04
N ILE A 3 4.94 -3.15 -0.30
CA ILE A 3 3.77 -4.06 -0.34
C ILE A 3 3.73 -4.95 -1.60
N GLY A 4 4.15 -4.41 -2.76
CA GLY A 4 4.30 -5.20 -3.99
C GLY A 4 5.47 -6.18 -3.93
N SER A 5 6.57 -5.79 -3.25
CA SER A 5 7.66 -6.69 -2.91
C SER A 5 7.25 -7.73 -1.87
N LEU A 6 6.38 -7.41 -0.90
CA LEU A 6 5.84 -8.34 0.10
C LEU A 6 4.84 -9.35 -0.48
N LEU A 7 4.13 -9.00 -1.56
CA LEU A 7 3.31 -9.95 -2.31
C LEU A 7 4.18 -10.86 -3.19
N LEU A 8 5.20 -10.30 -3.86
CA LEU A 8 6.21 -11.08 -4.59
C LEU A 8 7.02 -11.98 -3.65
N ILE A 9 7.41 -11.51 -2.47
CA ILE A 9 8.13 -12.25 -1.43
C ILE A 9 7.20 -13.22 -0.72
N GLY A 10 5.95 -12.87 -0.42
CA GLY A 10 4.94 -13.75 0.18
C GLY A 10 4.57 -14.94 -0.72
N TRP A 11 4.66 -14.75 -2.03
CA TRP A 11 4.44 -15.78 -3.03
C TRP A 11 5.71 -16.54 -3.39
N TRP A 12 6.84 -15.86 -3.44
CA TRP A 12 8.16 -16.50 -3.48
C TRP A 12 8.50 -17.22 -2.18
N SER A 13 7.82 -16.95 -1.06
CA SER A 13 7.87 -17.68 0.21
C SER A 13 6.74 -18.68 0.36
N ALA A 14 5.81 -18.75 -0.59
CA ALA A 14 5.16 -20.03 -0.89
C ALA A 14 6.13 -20.93 -1.68
N ALA A 15 7.09 -20.37 -2.43
CA ALA A 15 8.17 -21.10 -3.12
C ALA A 15 9.46 -21.32 -2.29
N ALA A 16 9.79 -20.49 -1.29
CA ALA A 16 10.96 -20.63 -0.40
C ALA A 16 10.94 -21.87 0.52
N PRO A 17 9.78 -22.39 0.92
CA PRO A 17 9.68 -23.69 1.57
C PRO A 17 10.10 -24.83 0.65
N PHE A 18 10.08 -24.62 -0.67
CA PHE A 18 10.64 -25.58 -1.63
C PHE A 18 12.18 -25.61 -1.62
N SER A 19 12.84 -24.62 -1.01
CA SER A 19 14.28 -24.38 -1.13
C SER A 19 15.08 -24.77 0.13
N ARG A 20 14.44 -24.89 1.30
CA ARG A 20 15.13 -25.25 2.57
C ARG A 20 14.97 -26.70 3.02
N ALA A 21 14.05 -27.47 2.43
CA ALA A 21 13.83 -28.88 2.79
C ALA A 21 14.76 -29.86 2.04
N GLN A 22 15.55 -29.41 1.07
CA GLN A 22 16.43 -30.26 0.27
C GLN A 22 17.87 -30.28 0.82
N SER A 23 18.06 -30.86 2.00
CA SER A 23 19.36 -31.43 2.33
C SER A 23 19.26 -32.96 2.33
N ALA A 24 19.65 -33.56 1.19
CA ALA A 24 20.03 -34.97 1.02
C ALA A 24 18.95 -36.04 0.69
N SER A 25 18.13 -35.82 -0.36
CA SER A 25 17.46 -36.95 -1.04
C SER A 25 18.13 -37.22 -2.41
N GLU A 26 18.77 -38.38 -2.59
CA GLU A 26 19.30 -38.86 -3.89
C GLU A 26 18.19 -39.25 -4.90
N ASP A 27 16.93 -39.12 -4.50
CA ASP A 27 15.76 -39.69 -5.18
C ASP A 27 14.98 -38.68 -6.04
N PHE A 28 15.36 -37.39 -6.03
CA PHE A 28 14.66 -36.33 -6.77
C PHE A 28 15.61 -35.24 -7.31
N SER A 29 15.50 -34.88 -8.60
CA SER A 29 16.27 -33.80 -9.24
C SER A 29 15.42 -32.95 -10.20
N ALA A 30 15.75 -31.66 -10.33
CA ALA A 30 15.09 -30.77 -11.29
C ALA A 30 15.84 -30.84 -12.63
N VAL A 31 15.18 -31.31 -13.69
CA VAL A 31 15.81 -31.55 -15.01
C VAL A 31 15.84 -30.29 -15.86
N SER A 32 14.77 -29.48 -15.80
CA SER A 32 14.71 -28.21 -16.52
C SER A 32 13.74 -27.23 -15.87
N PHE A 33 14.05 -25.94 -15.97
CA PHE A 33 13.18 -24.85 -15.57
C PHE A 33 13.06 -23.84 -16.72
N ASN A 34 11.83 -23.57 -17.12
CA ASN A 34 11.51 -22.51 -18.07
C ASN A 34 10.67 -21.44 -17.38
N GLY A 35 11.25 -20.28 -17.17
CA GLY A 35 10.55 -19.12 -16.64
C GLY A 35 9.46 -18.62 -17.58
N GLY A 36 8.41 -18.07 -16.98
CA GLY A 36 7.24 -17.58 -17.68
C GLY A 36 7.28 -16.08 -18.00
N VAL A 37 6.11 -15.53 -18.30
CA VAL A 37 5.87 -14.09 -18.44
C VAL A 37 5.17 -13.57 -17.18
N LEU A 38 5.80 -12.60 -16.53
CA LEU A 38 5.31 -11.89 -15.36
C LEU A 38 4.73 -10.52 -15.75
N ASN A 39 3.52 -10.25 -15.27
CA ASN A 39 2.89 -8.94 -15.34
C ASN A 39 2.52 -8.43 -13.96
N MET A 40 2.74 -7.14 -13.73
CA MET A 40 2.43 -6.46 -12.48
C MET A 40 1.93 -5.03 -12.74
N ASP A 41 0.75 -4.69 -12.21
CA ASP A 41 0.23 -3.32 -12.15
C ASP A 41 -0.10 -3.00 -10.70
N THR A 42 0.73 -2.18 -10.07
CA THR A 42 0.47 -1.65 -8.72
C THR A 42 0.16 -0.17 -8.81
N ARG A 43 -0.97 0.25 -8.24
CA ARG A 43 -1.38 1.65 -8.13
C ARG A 43 -1.55 2.02 -6.68
N ILE A 44 -0.92 3.13 -6.30
CA ILE A 44 -0.96 3.66 -4.94
C ILE A 44 -1.42 5.11 -5.00
N GLY A 45 -2.55 5.39 -4.34
CA GLY A 45 -3.02 6.74 -4.06
C GLY A 45 -3.17 6.90 -2.55
N ALA A 46 -2.27 7.65 -1.91
CA ALA A 46 -2.25 7.77 -0.45
C ALA A 46 -2.30 9.23 0.03
N ASN A 47 -3.49 9.70 0.45
CA ASN A 47 -3.69 10.96 1.18
C ASN A 47 -3.65 10.78 2.70
N LEU A 48 -2.99 9.72 3.19
CA LEU A 48 -2.96 9.30 4.60
C LEU A 48 -2.61 10.45 5.55
N PHE A 49 -1.79 11.37 5.07
CA PHE A 49 -1.28 12.47 5.84
C PHE A 49 -1.67 13.81 5.23
N GLY A 50 -2.81 14.00 4.58
CA GLY A 50 -3.28 15.36 4.23
C GLY A 50 -4.18 15.48 3.00
N SER A 51 -5.04 16.51 2.97
CA SER A 51 -5.91 16.87 1.83
C SER A 51 -6.25 18.38 1.86
N GLY A 52 -6.40 19.04 0.69
CA GLY A 52 -6.61 20.52 0.60
C GLY A 52 -5.65 21.28 -0.36
N ILE A 53 -5.70 22.61 -0.38
CA ILE A 53 -4.93 23.55 -1.23
C ILE A 53 -3.83 24.32 -0.48
N SER A 54 -4.01 24.66 0.80
CA SER A 54 -3.34 25.78 1.46
C SER A 54 -2.51 25.42 2.70
N GLY A 55 -2.68 24.25 3.33
CA GLY A 55 -1.83 23.90 4.49
C GLY A 55 -2.03 22.50 5.06
N GLY A 56 -3.26 21.97 5.01
CA GLY A 56 -3.58 20.61 5.47
C GLY A 56 -3.20 19.48 4.50
N SER A 57 -2.71 19.81 3.30
CA SER A 57 -2.56 18.90 2.15
C SER A 57 -1.13 18.58 1.73
N PHE A 58 -0.22 19.47 2.11
CA PHE A 58 1.21 19.26 1.98
C PHE A 58 1.66 18.57 3.25
N SER A 59 1.70 17.23 3.23
CA SER A 59 2.26 16.42 4.33
C SER A 59 1.46 16.40 5.65
N GLY A 60 0.31 17.09 5.74
CA GLY A 60 -0.59 17.02 6.90
C GLY A 60 0.03 17.71 8.09
N ILE A 61 0.62 18.85 7.79
CA ILE A 61 1.12 19.80 8.75
C ILE A 61 -0.07 20.62 9.24
N HIS A 62 -0.23 20.67 10.55
CA HIS A 62 -1.18 21.54 11.21
C HIS A 62 -0.50 22.88 11.46
N SER A 63 -0.98 23.90 10.75
CA SER A 63 -0.48 25.26 10.85
C SER A 63 -1.59 26.18 11.33
N ALA A 64 -1.21 27.08 12.24
CA ALA A 64 -2.06 28.13 12.75
C ALA A 64 -2.04 29.38 11.85
N LEU A 65 -0.92 29.71 11.19
CA LEU A 65 -0.69 30.98 10.48
C LEU A 65 -0.66 30.89 8.95
N ILE A 66 -0.43 29.70 8.39
CA ILE A 66 -0.53 29.52 6.93
C ILE A 66 -1.98 29.76 6.52
N PRO A 67 -2.24 30.35 5.32
CA PRO A 67 -3.59 30.52 4.80
C PRO A 67 -4.41 29.23 4.91
N VAL A 68 -5.68 29.40 5.30
CA VAL A 68 -6.59 28.31 5.63
C VAL A 68 -7.61 28.17 4.50
N ASP A 69 -7.68 26.97 3.93
CA ASP A 69 -8.69 26.58 2.94
C ASP A 69 -9.81 25.77 3.61
N GLY A 70 -10.78 25.32 2.83
CA GLY A 70 -11.86 24.47 3.31
C GLY A 70 -11.46 23.02 3.60
N GLY A 71 -10.30 22.55 3.14
CA GLY A 71 -9.77 21.21 3.43
C GLY A 71 -9.37 21.02 4.89
N VAL A 72 -9.35 22.09 5.69
CA VAL A 72 -9.00 22.02 7.13
C VAL A 72 -9.93 21.15 7.98
N ILE A 73 -11.13 20.81 7.48
CA ILE A 73 -12.00 19.81 8.12
C ILE A 73 -11.32 18.44 8.29
N PHE A 74 -10.40 18.10 7.38
CA PHE A 74 -9.60 16.86 7.43
C PHE A 74 -8.38 16.97 8.34
N GLY A 75 -8.02 18.20 8.73
CA GLY A 75 -6.87 18.53 9.56
C GLY A 75 -7.29 19.05 10.93
N ASN A 76 -7.04 20.34 11.18
CA ASN A 76 -7.42 21.00 12.43
C ASN A 76 -8.78 21.72 12.26
N PRO A 77 -9.89 21.20 12.82
CA PRO A 77 -11.20 21.81 12.66
C PRO A 77 -11.34 23.19 13.32
N ALA A 78 -10.44 23.58 14.24
CA ALA A 78 -10.45 24.94 14.79
C ALA A 78 -10.19 26.01 13.73
N SER A 79 -9.60 25.64 12.60
CA SER A 79 -9.36 26.55 11.49
C SER A 79 -10.61 26.80 10.64
N LEU A 80 -11.73 26.07 10.84
CA LEU A 80 -12.96 26.29 10.05
C LEU A 80 -13.51 27.71 10.15
N THR A 81 -13.30 28.39 11.28
CA THR A 81 -13.67 29.81 11.46
C THR A 81 -12.73 30.79 10.79
N LEU A 82 -11.52 30.34 10.44
CA LEU A 82 -10.49 31.15 9.79
C LEU A 82 -10.68 31.16 8.27
N VAL A 83 -11.54 30.29 7.74
CA VAL A 83 -11.99 30.34 6.34
C VAL A 83 -12.92 31.54 6.17
N GLY A 84 -12.42 32.60 5.54
CA GLY A 84 -13.11 33.89 5.47
C GLY A 84 -14.32 33.94 4.53
N LYS A 85 -14.46 32.98 3.61
CA LYS A 85 -15.56 32.88 2.64
C LYS A 85 -16.03 31.44 2.53
N ALA A 86 -17.28 31.22 2.09
CA ALA A 86 -17.73 29.88 1.78
C ALA A 86 -16.84 29.32 0.66
N GLN A 87 -16.37 28.09 0.78
CA GLN A 87 -15.45 27.50 -0.19
C GLN A 87 -15.92 26.11 -0.58
N ILE A 88 -15.87 25.82 -1.88
CA ILE A 88 -15.98 24.46 -2.43
C ILE A 88 -14.64 24.11 -3.03
N GLY A 89 -14.07 22.98 -2.67
CA GLY A 89 -12.83 22.52 -3.27
C GLY A 89 -12.79 21.03 -3.54
N PHE A 90 -11.89 20.66 -4.43
CA PHE A 90 -11.62 19.27 -4.75
C PHE A 90 -10.13 19.06 -5.04
N GLU A 91 -9.68 17.84 -4.81
CA GLU A 91 -8.34 17.37 -5.09
C GLU A 91 -8.45 16.13 -5.97
N THR A 92 -7.65 16.07 -7.03
CA THR A 92 -7.64 14.96 -7.98
C THR A 92 -6.22 14.50 -8.27
N ARG A 93 -6.09 13.21 -8.59
CA ARG A 93 -4.87 12.60 -9.13
C ARG A 93 -4.98 12.41 -10.63
N PHE A 94 -3.89 12.65 -11.34
CA PHE A 94 -3.75 12.21 -12.71
C PHE A 94 -3.20 10.78 -12.72
N PRO A 95 -3.71 9.89 -13.59
CA PRO A 95 -3.15 8.56 -13.73
C PRO A 95 -1.74 8.69 -14.32
N MET A 96 -0.75 8.58 -13.45
CA MET A 96 0.66 8.62 -13.82
C MET A 96 1.29 7.27 -13.49
N ARG A 97 2.26 6.86 -14.29
CA ARG A 97 2.99 5.58 -14.18
C ARG A 97 4.49 5.85 -14.23
N ASN A 98 5.31 4.90 -13.81
CA ASN A 98 6.75 4.96 -14.07
C ASN A 98 7.02 5.22 -15.56
N GLY A 99 7.92 6.17 -15.85
CA GLY A 99 8.21 6.62 -17.22
C GLY A 99 7.16 7.54 -17.87
N SER A 100 6.03 7.86 -17.23
CA SER A 100 4.94 8.69 -17.82
C SER A 100 5.33 10.12 -18.19
N LEU A 101 6.41 10.65 -17.62
CA LEU A 101 6.99 11.96 -17.97
C LEU A 101 8.23 11.85 -18.86
N GLY A 102 8.53 10.66 -19.41
CA GLY A 102 9.78 10.38 -20.12
C GLY A 102 11.02 10.31 -19.21
N LEU A 103 10.82 10.32 -17.89
CA LEU A 103 11.86 10.24 -16.86
C LEU A 103 11.75 8.89 -16.14
N GLY A 104 12.78 8.06 -16.26
CA GLY A 104 12.86 6.74 -15.63
C GLY A 104 12.32 5.57 -16.48
N PRO A 105 12.52 4.33 -16.03
CA PRO A 105 12.21 3.14 -16.81
C PRO A 105 10.70 2.87 -16.86
N THR A 106 10.22 2.34 -17.99
CA THR A 106 8.82 1.91 -18.22
C THR A 106 8.48 0.62 -17.48
N SER A 107 9.48 -0.16 -17.05
CA SER A 107 9.34 -1.28 -16.11
C SER A 107 10.21 -1.03 -14.89
N ILE A 108 9.66 -1.22 -13.69
CA ILE A 108 10.44 -1.10 -12.43
C ILE A 108 11.21 -2.38 -12.09
N LEU A 109 10.87 -3.52 -12.71
CA LEU A 109 11.57 -4.77 -12.53
C LEU A 109 12.62 -4.90 -13.64
N ALA A 110 13.90 -4.83 -13.26
CA ALA A 110 14.99 -5.11 -14.16
C ALA A 110 15.14 -6.63 -14.34
N THR A 111 15.38 -7.09 -15.57
CA THR A 111 15.63 -8.50 -15.90
C THR A 111 16.71 -9.13 -15.02
N GLY A 112 17.77 -8.38 -14.69
CA GLY A 112 18.87 -8.85 -13.82
C GLY A 112 18.48 -9.09 -12.35
N SER A 113 17.45 -8.42 -11.84
CA SER A 113 16.92 -8.69 -10.50
C SER A 113 16.14 -10.00 -10.48
N ILE A 114 15.29 -10.22 -11.50
CA ILE A 114 14.53 -11.48 -11.65
C ILE A 114 15.48 -12.66 -11.83
N GLN A 115 16.53 -12.49 -12.66
CA GLN A 115 17.58 -13.49 -12.85
C GLN A 115 18.25 -13.86 -11.52
N ARG A 116 18.75 -12.88 -10.76
CA ARG A 116 19.44 -13.16 -9.49
C ARG A 116 18.56 -13.91 -8.48
N THR A 117 17.31 -13.52 -8.34
CA THR A 117 16.40 -14.22 -7.41
C THR A 117 16.11 -15.63 -7.92
N THR A 118 15.95 -15.79 -9.24
CA THR A 118 15.77 -17.11 -9.86
C THR A 118 17.01 -17.97 -9.66
N ASP A 119 18.21 -17.44 -9.85
CA ASP A 119 19.48 -18.14 -9.60
C ASP A 119 19.59 -18.62 -8.16
N GLN A 120 19.18 -17.81 -7.19
CA GLN A 120 19.16 -18.21 -5.77
C GLN A 120 18.18 -19.36 -5.53
N PHE A 121 16.98 -19.30 -6.11
CA PHE A 121 16.01 -20.40 -6.03
C PHE A 121 16.51 -21.68 -6.72
N LEU A 122 17.13 -21.54 -7.88
CA LEU A 122 17.64 -22.67 -8.65
C LEU A 122 18.90 -23.28 -8.02
N GLN A 123 19.69 -22.52 -7.24
CA GLN A 123 20.85 -23.07 -6.52
C GLN A 123 20.46 -24.09 -5.44
N ASP A 124 19.25 -23.97 -4.90
CA ASP A 124 18.72 -24.87 -3.89
C ASP A 124 18.14 -26.18 -4.49
N LEU A 125 17.92 -26.22 -5.81
CA LEU A 125 17.45 -27.38 -6.56
C LEU A 125 18.62 -27.95 -7.37
N GLU A 126 19.11 -29.16 -7.09
CA GLU A 126 20.22 -29.74 -7.86
C GLU A 126 19.87 -29.87 -9.36
N PHE A 127 20.41 -28.97 -10.18
CA PHE A 127 20.25 -28.99 -11.64
C PHE A 127 21.39 -29.77 -12.32
N PRO A 128 21.11 -30.56 -13.36
CA PRO A 128 22.13 -31.09 -14.24
C PRO A 128 22.98 -29.95 -14.81
N ALA A 129 24.31 -30.11 -14.79
CA ALA A 129 25.28 -29.11 -15.26
C ALA A 129 25.09 -28.64 -16.72
N GLU A 130 24.29 -29.36 -17.50
CA GLU A 130 23.98 -29.07 -18.91
C GLU A 130 22.63 -28.35 -19.12
N SER A 131 21.81 -28.19 -18.08
CA SER A 131 20.53 -27.49 -18.17
C SER A 131 20.74 -25.98 -18.09
N VAL A 132 20.30 -25.24 -19.12
CA VAL A 132 20.31 -23.76 -19.11
C VAL A 132 18.92 -23.31 -18.69
N PRO A 133 18.72 -22.77 -17.47
CA PRO A 133 17.43 -22.27 -17.06
C PRO A 133 17.02 -21.09 -17.95
N SER A 134 15.78 -21.10 -18.43
CA SER A 134 15.19 -19.89 -18.99
C SER A 134 14.62 -19.07 -17.83
N TYR A 135 14.96 -17.79 -17.76
CA TYR A 135 14.51 -16.92 -16.69
C TYR A 135 13.15 -16.32 -16.97
N THR A 136 12.34 -16.16 -15.92
CA THR A 136 11.07 -15.43 -16.02
C THR A 136 11.32 -14.03 -16.55
N GLN A 137 10.54 -13.63 -17.55
CA GLN A 137 10.62 -12.29 -18.13
C GLN A 137 9.46 -11.44 -17.62
N SER A 138 9.74 -10.18 -17.29
CA SER A 138 8.70 -9.20 -17.00
C SER A 138 8.26 -8.53 -18.31
N ASP A 139 7.03 -8.73 -18.75
CA ASP A 139 6.49 -8.05 -19.94
C ASP A 139 6.09 -6.61 -19.58
N TYR A 140 5.40 -6.42 -18.45
CA TYR A 140 5.31 -5.11 -17.81
C TYR A 140 5.25 -5.19 -16.27
N ALA A 141 6.03 -4.33 -15.61
CA ALA A 141 5.94 -4.10 -14.17
C ALA A 141 5.80 -2.61 -13.91
N VAL A 142 4.57 -2.19 -13.65
CA VAL A 142 4.18 -0.78 -13.57
C VAL A 142 3.86 -0.42 -12.13
N LEU A 143 4.39 0.72 -11.71
CA LEU A 143 3.99 1.39 -10.49
C LEU A 143 3.42 2.77 -10.85
N GLY A 144 2.21 3.05 -10.37
CA GLY A 144 1.54 4.30 -10.71
C GLY A 144 0.60 4.84 -9.64
N GLN A 145 -0.07 5.93 -9.99
CA GLN A 145 -1.17 6.51 -9.24
C GLN A 145 -2.51 6.17 -9.91
N PRO A 146 -3.55 5.84 -9.13
CA PRO A 146 -4.88 5.64 -9.67
C PRO A 146 -5.48 6.98 -10.13
N ARG A 147 -6.29 6.95 -11.20
CA ARG A 147 -7.18 8.07 -11.52
C ARG A 147 -8.27 8.12 -10.45
N GLN A 148 -8.31 9.20 -9.68
CA GLN A 148 -9.16 9.23 -8.50
C GLN A 148 -9.46 10.67 -8.05
N LEU A 149 -10.70 10.90 -7.59
CA LEU A 149 -11.00 12.01 -6.71
C LEU A 149 -10.33 11.73 -5.36
N SER A 150 -9.32 12.53 -5.02
CA SER A 150 -8.58 12.41 -3.76
C SER A 150 -9.37 12.96 -2.59
N ALA A 151 -9.98 14.14 -2.79
CA ALA A 151 -10.77 14.82 -1.78
C ALA A 151 -11.78 15.78 -2.39
N PHE A 152 -12.82 16.07 -1.64
CA PHE A 152 -13.83 17.08 -1.88
C PHE A 152 -14.20 17.71 -0.55
N TRP A 153 -14.34 19.02 -0.50
CA TRP A 153 -14.78 19.71 0.71
C TRP A 153 -15.67 20.90 0.40
N LEU A 154 -16.53 21.19 1.36
CA LEU A 154 -17.36 22.37 1.44
C LEU A 154 -17.16 22.97 2.82
N THR A 155 -16.88 24.26 2.89
CA THR A 155 -16.85 25.01 4.14
C THR A 155 -17.70 26.25 4.04
N TRP A 156 -18.30 26.62 5.17
CA TRP A 156 -19.17 27.77 5.25
C TRP A 156 -18.92 28.54 6.55
N PRO A 157 -18.42 29.78 6.49
CA PRO A 157 -18.39 30.66 7.65
C PRO A 157 -19.81 31.18 7.91
N LEU A 158 -20.50 30.63 8.91
CA LEU A 158 -21.87 31.05 9.25
C LEU A 158 -21.86 32.46 9.86
N LYS A 159 -20.83 32.75 10.67
CA LYS A 159 -20.56 34.05 11.29
C LYS A 159 -19.04 34.25 11.35
N GLN A 160 -18.61 35.47 11.66
CA GLN A 160 -17.19 35.76 11.93
C GLN A 160 -16.58 34.91 13.06
N THR A 161 -17.42 34.26 13.87
CA THR A 161 -17.01 33.45 15.02
C THR A 161 -17.34 31.97 14.91
N VAL A 162 -18.05 31.52 13.87
CA VAL A 162 -18.48 30.11 13.72
C VAL A 162 -18.40 29.69 12.26
N GLY A 163 -17.77 28.54 12.01
CA GLY A 163 -17.67 27.93 10.69
C GLY A 163 -18.06 26.46 10.73
N ILE A 164 -18.65 25.96 9.65
CA ILE A 164 -18.97 24.55 9.46
C ILE A 164 -18.26 24.00 8.23
N GLY A 165 -18.06 22.70 8.21
CA GLY A 165 -17.51 22.00 7.05
C GLY A 165 -18.13 20.64 6.83
N PHE A 166 -18.09 20.21 5.58
CA PHE A 166 -18.32 18.86 5.12
C PHE A 166 -17.15 18.45 4.23
N GLY A 167 -16.74 17.19 4.30
CA GLY A 167 -15.69 16.69 3.43
C GLY A 167 -15.79 15.20 3.15
N TYR A 168 -15.37 14.83 1.95
CA TYR A 168 -15.03 13.47 1.58
C TYR A 168 -13.55 13.44 1.20
N ARG A 169 -12.81 12.44 1.65
CA ARG A 169 -11.47 12.16 1.14
C ARG A 169 -11.24 10.67 1.07
N GLN A 170 -10.27 10.27 0.27
CA GLN A 170 -9.81 8.90 0.18
C GLN A 170 -8.35 8.84 0.66
N PRO A 171 -8.13 8.57 1.97
CA PRO A 171 -6.79 8.53 2.55
C PRO A 171 -5.90 7.45 1.96
N LEU A 172 -6.45 6.31 1.53
CA LEU A 172 -5.67 5.22 0.97
C LEU A 172 -6.43 4.51 -0.14
N ARG A 173 -5.72 4.27 -1.25
CA ARG A 173 -6.08 3.30 -2.27
C ARG A 173 -4.83 2.58 -2.72
N ILE A 174 -4.83 1.26 -2.60
CA ILE A 174 -3.80 0.37 -3.12
C ILE A 174 -4.51 -0.65 -3.97
N THR A 175 -4.17 -0.72 -5.25
CA THR A 175 -4.61 -1.81 -6.12
C THR A 175 -3.35 -2.48 -6.64
N SER A 176 -3.29 -3.80 -6.57
CA SER A 176 -2.19 -4.57 -7.13
C SER A 176 -2.75 -5.77 -7.86
N GLU A 177 -2.41 -5.89 -9.13
CA GLU A 177 -2.69 -7.06 -9.94
C GLU A 177 -1.37 -7.68 -10.35
N PHE A 178 -1.30 -9.01 -10.24
CA PHE A 178 -0.15 -9.82 -10.57
C PHE A 178 -0.63 -11.00 -11.41
N SER A 179 0.08 -11.29 -12.49
CA SER A 179 -0.13 -12.53 -13.23
C SER A 179 1.18 -13.15 -13.69
N LEU A 180 1.28 -14.46 -13.60
CA LEU A 180 2.37 -15.27 -14.15
C LEU A 180 1.78 -16.32 -15.08
N SER A 181 2.38 -16.52 -16.25
CA SER A 181 1.94 -17.55 -17.21
C SER A 181 3.14 -18.18 -17.91
N GLY A 182 3.00 -19.44 -18.32
CA GLY A 182 4.03 -20.16 -19.10
C GLY A 182 5.29 -20.53 -18.33
N ALA A 183 5.30 -20.38 -16.99
CA ALA A 183 6.37 -20.91 -16.17
C ALA A 183 6.22 -22.43 -16.10
N SER A 184 7.27 -23.19 -16.37
CA SER A 184 7.23 -24.66 -16.33
C SER A 184 8.50 -25.25 -15.75
N ALA A 185 8.35 -26.43 -15.15
CA ALA A 185 9.45 -27.20 -14.59
C ALA A 185 9.27 -28.68 -14.92
N LEU A 186 10.38 -29.35 -15.21
CA LEU A 186 10.44 -30.81 -15.30
C LEU A 186 11.22 -31.32 -14.09
N LEU A 187 10.55 -32.11 -13.26
CA LEU A 187 11.12 -32.76 -12.09
C LEU A 187 11.24 -34.26 -12.37
N HIS A 188 12.34 -34.86 -11.96
CA HIS A 188 12.61 -36.28 -12.09
C HIS A 188 12.80 -36.90 -10.72
N GLY A 189 12.05 -37.95 -10.43
CA GLY A 189 12.18 -38.74 -9.22
C GLY A 189 12.33 -40.22 -9.51
N LYS A 190 12.77 -40.98 -8.51
CA LYS A 190 12.83 -42.44 -8.57
C LYS A 190 12.24 -43.04 -7.31
N GLN A 191 11.27 -43.94 -7.46
CA GLN A 191 10.73 -44.73 -6.34
C GLN A 191 11.41 -46.09 -6.32
N SER A 192 12.05 -46.45 -5.21
CA SER A 192 12.80 -47.70 -5.09
C SER A 192 12.05 -48.70 -4.20
N SER A 193 11.69 -49.85 -4.74
CA SER A 193 11.12 -50.98 -3.97
C SER A 193 12.03 -52.19 -4.10
N GLY A 194 12.83 -52.45 -3.06
CA GLY A 194 13.83 -53.52 -3.07
C GLY A 194 14.96 -53.25 -4.09
N ALA A 195 15.15 -54.14 -5.06
CA ALA A 195 16.18 -54.02 -6.11
C ALA A 195 15.69 -53.33 -7.40
N GLN A 196 14.42 -52.90 -7.44
CA GLN A 196 13.82 -52.25 -8.61
C GLN A 196 13.58 -50.78 -8.32
N SER A 197 13.99 -49.92 -9.26
CA SER A 197 13.77 -48.49 -9.22
C SER A 197 12.87 -48.09 -10.38
N VAL A 198 11.79 -47.37 -10.08
CA VAL A 198 10.80 -46.90 -11.04
C VAL A 198 11.00 -45.40 -11.22
N PRO A 199 11.40 -44.94 -12.42
CA PRO A 199 11.54 -43.50 -12.68
C PRO A 199 10.15 -42.86 -12.83
N ILE A 200 10.02 -41.66 -12.27
CA ILE A 200 8.83 -40.83 -12.25
C ILE A 200 9.22 -39.44 -12.75
N ASP A 201 8.68 -39.03 -13.89
CA ASP A 201 8.85 -37.68 -14.41
C ASP A 201 7.59 -36.86 -14.13
N PHE A 202 7.75 -35.64 -13.62
CA PHE A 202 6.67 -34.68 -13.43
C PHE A 202 6.96 -33.40 -14.23
N LEU A 203 6.17 -33.16 -15.27
CA LEU A 203 6.16 -31.90 -15.99
C LEU A 203 5.03 -31.03 -15.44
N GLY A 204 5.35 -29.85 -14.93
CA GLY A 204 4.38 -28.87 -14.45
C GLY A 204 4.45 -27.56 -15.24
N GLU A 205 3.31 -26.98 -15.56
CA GLU A 205 3.15 -25.61 -16.07
C GLU A 205 2.27 -24.82 -15.10
N LEU A 206 2.67 -23.59 -14.79
CA LEU A 206 2.04 -22.73 -13.80
C LEU A 206 1.38 -21.52 -14.46
N ALA A 207 0.08 -21.37 -14.20
CA ALA A 207 -0.67 -20.16 -14.47
C ALA A 207 -1.18 -19.56 -13.17
N LEU A 208 -1.12 -18.22 -13.11
CA LEU A 208 -1.30 -17.51 -11.86
C LEU A 208 -1.92 -16.15 -12.02
N ASN A 209 -2.93 -15.88 -11.20
CA ASN A 209 -3.52 -14.55 -11.07
C ASN A 209 -3.70 -14.22 -9.59
N ALA A 210 -3.23 -13.05 -9.19
CA ALA A 210 -3.38 -12.55 -7.84
C ALA A 210 -3.81 -11.08 -7.85
N GLY A 211 -4.68 -10.73 -6.91
CA GLY A 211 -5.26 -9.41 -6.78
C GLY A 211 -5.29 -8.95 -5.32
N LEU A 212 -4.93 -7.69 -5.09
CA LEU A 212 -5.10 -6.99 -3.83
C LEU A 212 -5.77 -5.64 -4.11
N ASP A 213 -6.84 -5.33 -3.39
CA ASP A 213 -7.49 -4.02 -3.40
C ASP A 213 -7.69 -3.57 -1.95
N ILE A 214 -7.05 -2.49 -1.54
CA ILE A 214 -7.25 -1.88 -0.23
C ILE A 214 -7.72 -0.45 -0.47
N GLN A 215 -8.88 -0.10 0.06
CA GLN A 215 -9.44 1.23 -0.03
C GLN A 215 -9.90 1.70 1.34
N LEU A 216 -9.54 2.93 1.68
CA LEU A 216 -10.00 3.65 2.86
C LEU A 216 -10.58 4.98 2.40
N ASP A 217 -11.84 5.20 2.73
CA ASP A 217 -12.59 6.42 2.47
C ASP A 217 -12.99 7.07 3.79
N GLU A 218 -13.01 8.39 3.82
CA GLU A 218 -13.42 9.18 4.97
C GLU A 218 -14.48 10.20 4.57
N ILE A 219 -15.59 10.21 5.31
CA ILE A 219 -16.58 11.29 5.28
C ILE A 219 -16.50 12.02 6.61
N SER A 220 -16.39 13.34 6.57
CA SER A 220 -16.19 14.22 7.71
C SER A 220 -17.25 15.32 7.76
N ILE A 221 -17.75 15.62 8.97
CA ILE A 221 -18.58 16.78 9.27
C ILE A 221 -18.00 17.47 10.50
N GLY A 222 -17.79 18.78 10.42
CA GLY A 222 -17.13 19.53 11.48
C GLY A 222 -17.64 20.93 11.67
N THR A 223 -17.31 21.48 12.84
CA THR A 223 -17.60 22.86 13.23
C THR A 223 -16.39 23.44 13.93
N GLY A 224 -16.19 24.75 13.79
CA GLY A 224 -15.21 25.54 14.52
C GLY A 224 -15.84 26.78 15.13
N GLY A 225 -15.22 27.30 16.18
CA GLY A 225 -15.66 28.50 16.87
C GLY A 225 -14.49 29.34 17.39
N LEU A 226 -14.66 30.65 17.46
CA LEU A 226 -13.80 31.51 18.27
C LEU A 226 -14.10 31.25 19.75
N LEU A 227 -13.07 30.88 20.52
CA LEU A 227 -13.18 30.60 21.95
C LEU A 227 -13.04 31.89 22.76
N GLU A 228 -11.95 32.64 22.53
CA GLU A 228 -11.63 33.84 23.31
C GLU A 228 -10.70 34.77 22.52
N ILE A 229 -10.88 36.08 22.72
CA ILE A 229 -9.92 37.12 22.31
C ILE A 229 -9.41 37.78 23.58
N TYR A 230 -8.10 37.91 23.73
CA TYR A 230 -7.46 38.55 24.89
C TYR A 230 -6.22 39.35 24.47
N GLY A 231 -5.62 40.07 25.41
CA GLY A 231 -4.57 41.05 25.11
C GLY A 231 -3.33 40.51 24.38
N PHE A 232 -3.07 39.20 24.42
CA PHE A 232 -1.93 38.57 23.75
C PHE A 232 -2.28 37.82 22.47
N GLY A 233 -3.57 37.63 22.14
CA GLY A 233 -3.96 36.84 20.99
C GLY A 233 -5.42 36.41 20.97
N SER A 234 -5.70 35.38 20.18
CA SER A 234 -7.02 34.78 20.06
C SER A 234 -6.90 33.27 19.99
N VAL A 235 -7.88 32.57 20.58
CA VAL A 235 -7.98 31.11 20.57
C VAL A 235 -9.25 30.70 19.83
N TRP A 236 -9.11 29.70 18.97
CA TRP A 236 -10.21 29.04 18.28
C TRP A 236 -10.24 27.57 18.67
N TRP A 237 -11.45 27.01 18.66
CA TRP A 237 -11.72 25.61 18.90
C TRP A 237 -12.43 24.99 17.70
N GLY A 238 -12.33 23.67 17.56
CA GLY A 238 -13.16 22.96 16.60
C GLY A 238 -13.26 21.48 16.87
N ALA A 239 -14.28 20.88 16.27
CA ALA A 239 -14.55 19.45 16.34
C ALA A 239 -15.01 18.92 14.99
N THR A 240 -14.53 17.74 14.60
CA THR A 240 -15.00 16.98 13.44
C THR A 240 -15.37 15.58 13.89
N VAL A 241 -16.52 15.08 13.45
CA VAL A 241 -16.84 13.65 13.50
C VAL A 241 -16.64 13.09 12.09
N TYR A 242 -16.01 11.94 11.98
CA TYR A 242 -15.74 11.32 10.69
C TYR A 242 -16.03 9.82 10.72
N ARG A 243 -16.47 9.29 9.58
CA ARG A 243 -16.65 7.86 9.34
C ARG A 243 -15.61 7.41 8.34
N ASN A 244 -14.79 6.45 8.74
CA ASN A 244 -13.92 5.73 7.84
C ASN A 244 -14.64 4.49 7.33
N SER A 245 -14.81 4.36 6.03
CA SER A 245 -15.24 3.11 5.38
C SER A 245 -14.02 2.47 4.74
N ALA A 246 -13.84 1.18 4.94
CA ALA A 246 -12.71 0.47 4.36
C ALA A 246 -13.17 -0.81 3.66
N SER A 247 -12.46 -1.14 2.60
CA SER A 247 -12.56 -2.42 1.91
C SER A 247 -11.16 -3.02 1.74
N ALA A 248 -11.08 -4.34 1.88
CA ALA A 248 -9.90 -5.12 1.60
C ALA A 248 -10.32 -6.33 0.76
N GLY A 249 -9.96 -6.32 -0.52
CA GLY A 249 -10.09 -7.43 -1.45
C GLY A 249 -8.77 -8.16 -1.59
N MET A 250 -8.82 -9.49 -1.51
CA MET A 250 -7.74 -10.38 -1.89
C MET A 250 -8.29 -11.49 -2.78
N SER A 251 -7.55 -11.83 -3.82
CA SER A 251 -7.87 -12.98 -4.66
C SER A 251 -6.60 -13.63 -5.14
N MET A 252 -6.62 -14.96 -5.23
CA MET A 252 -5.57 -15.75 -5.83
C MET A 252 -6.21 -16.93 -6.53
N ASP A 253 -5.84 -17.15 -7.78
CA ASP A 253 -6.12 -18.39 -8.48
C ASP A 253 -4.82 -18.88 -9.11
N MET A 254 -4.36 -20.02 -8.62
CA MET A 254 -3.20 -20.75 -9.09
C MET A 254 -3.68 -22.07 -9.68
N LEU A 255 -3.44 -22.26 -10.97
CA LEU A 255 -3.84 -23.46 -11.68
C LEU A 255 -2.62 -24.07 -12.36
N PRO A 256 -1.85 -24.91 -11.65
CA PRO A 256 -0.84 -25.71 -12.30
C PRO A 256 -1.49 -26.78 -13.17
N GLN A 257 -0.99 -26.92 -14.38
CA GLN A 257 -1.23 -28.07 -15.24
C GLN A 257 -0.04 -29.01 -15.09
N GLY A 258 -0.27 -30.32 -15.08
CA GLY A 258 0.85 -31.24 -14.95
C GLY A 258 0.58 -32.62 -15.50
N VAL A 259 1.67 -33.27 -15.89
CA VAL A 259 1.71 -34.66 -16.36
C VAL A 259 2.74 -35.42 -15.55
N MET A 260 2.32 -36.56 -14.99
CA MET A 260 3.24 -37.55 -14.45
C MET A 260 3.44 -38.68 -15.44
N THR A 261 4.69 -39.05 -15.68
CA THR A 261 5.06 -40.19 -16.49
C THR A 261 5.77 -41.23 -15.64
N ILE A 262 5.23 -42.45 -15.61
CA ILE A 262 5.86 -43.59 -14.93
C ILE A 262 6.56 -44.45 -15.97
N SER A 263 7.85 -44.74 -15.75
CA SER A 263 8.64 -45.63 -16.62
C SER A 263 8.56 -45.24 -18.11
N GLY A 264 8.53 -43.93 -18.40
CA GLY A 264 8.55 -43.36 -19.75
C GLY A 264 7.36 -43.70 -20.65
N SER A 265 6.29 -44.31 -20.15
CA SER A 265 5.20 -44.85 -20.99
C SER A 265 3.78 -44.54 -20.49
N ASN A 266 3.54 -44.60 -19.18
CA ASN A 266 2.22 -44.34 -18.63
C ASN A 266 2.09 -42.89 -18.20
N GLN A 267 1.23 -42.13 -18.87
CA GLN A 267 0.94 -40.72 -18.57
C GLN A 267 -0.32 -40.58 -17.71
N TYR A 268 -0.25 -39.68 -16.73
CA TYR A 268 -1.33 -39.33 -15.83
C TYR A 268 -1.42 -37.82 -15.73
N TYR A 269 -2.62 -37.29 -15.96
CA TYR A 269 -2.86 -35.85 -16.06
C TYR A 269 -3.49 -35.33 -14.76
N PHE A 270 -3.03 -34.17 -14.30
CA PHE A 270 -3.75 -33.40 -13.28
C PHE A 270 -4.86 -32.56 -13.93
N ASN A 271 -5.90 -32.22 -13.17
CA ASN A 271 -7.05 -31.45 -13.64
C ASN A 271 -7.83 -32.10 -14.81
N ASP A 272 -7.75 -33.43 -14.97
CA ASP A 272 -8.53 -34.18 -15.96
C ASP A 272 -9.83 -34.70 -15.34
N SER A 273 -10.93 -33.99 -15.59
CA SER A 273 -12.27 -34.37 -15.14
C SER A 273 -12.81 -35.67 -15.76
N GLY A 274 -12.12 -36.22 -16.77
CA GLY A 274 -12.51 -37.44 -17.48
C GLY A 274 -11.64 -38.66 -17.17
N ASP A 275 -10.75 -38.59 -16.18
CA ASP A 275 -9.81 -39.68 -15.88
C ASP A 275 -10.56 -40.95 -15.41
N PRO A 276 -10.60 -42.03 -16.22
CA PRO A 276 -11.36 -43.23 -15.90
C PRO A 276 -10.73 -44.05 -14.78
N LYS A 277 -9.53 -43.69 -14.30
CA LYS A 277 -8.82 -44.36 -13.21
C LYS A 277 -9.17 -43.80 -11.83
N LEU A 278 -9.90 -42.68 -11.78
CA LEU A 278 -10.35 -42.07 -10.53
C LEU A 278 -11.70 -42.66 -10.08
N ASN A 279 -11.83 -42.88 -8.78
CA ASN A 279 -13.09 -43.17 -8.15
C ASN A 279 -13.66 -41.91 -7.48
N ASP A 280 -14.32 -41.06 -8.27
CA ASP A 280 -14.98 -39.83 -7.78
C ASP A 280 -16.00 -40.13 -6.67
N SER A 281 -16.71 -41.27 -6.77
CA SER A 281 -17.69 -41.69 -5.76
C SER A 281 -17.06 -42.09 -4.42
N GLY A 282 -15.76 -42.43 -4.44
CA GLY A 282 -14.93 -42.69 -3.27
C GLY A 282 -14.20 -41.46 -2.73
N GLY A 283 -14.39 -40.27 -3.33
CA GLY A 283 -13.73 -39.02 -2.93
C GLY A 283 -12.33 -38.83 -3.49
N GLU A 284 -11.93 -39.62 -4.50
CA GLU A 284 -10.65 -39.42 -5.20
C GLU A 284 -10.72 -38.22 -6.14
N SER A 285 -9.60 -37.52 -6.29
CA SER A 285 -9.49 -36.33 -7.13
C SER A 285 -8.09 -36.27 -7.75
N ASN A 286 -7.97 -35.67 -8.92
CA ASN A 286 -6.71 -35.24 -9.53
C ASN A 286 -6.65 -33.71 -9.69
N ALA A 287 -7.57 -32.98 -9.06
CA ALA A 287 -7.61 -31.53 -9.15
C ALA A 287 -6.35 -30.95 -8.52
N PHE A 288 -5.65 -30.07 -9.22
CA PHE A 288 -4.44 -29.43 -8.74
C PHE A 288 -4.58 -27.92 -8.91
N PHE A 289 -4.87 -27.24 -7.80
CA PHE A 289 -5.09 -25.79 -7.79
C PHE A 289 -5.00 -25.22 -6.39
N TRP A 290 -4.76 -23.91 -6.30
CA TRP A 290 -5.00 -23.11 -5.11
C TRP A 290 -5.91 -21.94 -5.48
N SER A 291 -6.96 -21.73 -4.69
CA SER A 291 -7.89 -20.62 -4.89
C SER A 291 -8.20 -19.97 -3.55
N MET A 292 -8.01 -18.66 -3.48
CA MET A 292 -8.35 -17.84 -2.33
C MET A 292 -9.16 -16.63 -2.77
N ARG A 293 -10.16 -16.26 -1.99
CA ARG A 293 -10.91 -15.03 -2.20
C ARG A 293 -11.43 -14.48 -0.89
N GLY A 294 -11.28 -13.19 -0.70
CA GLY A 294 -11.91 -12.43 0.38
C GLY A 294 -12.20 -11.00 -0.09
N GLY A 295 -13.40 -10.52 0.18
CA GLY A 295 -13.91 -9.19 -0.16
C GLY A 295 -14.45 -8.47 1.07
N TYR A 296 -13.57 -8.19 2.03
CA TYR A 296 -13.93 -7.66 3.34
C TYR A 296 -14.35 -6.20 3.27
N GLN A 297 -15.45 -5.85 3.95
CA GLN A 297 -15.94 -4.48 4.03
C GLN A 297 -16.36 -4.11 5.45
N GLY A 298 -16.21 -2.84 5.80
CA GLY A 298 -16.62 -2.35 7.10
C GLY A 298 -16.41 -0.85 7.26
N SER A 299 -16.76 -0.35 8.45
CA SER A 299 -16.57 1.07 8.77
C SER A 299 -16.43 1.32 10.27
N GLY A 300 -15.86 2.45 10.63
CA GLY A 300 -15.75 2.91 12.01
C GLY A 300 -15.86 4.43 12.11
N ILE A 301 -16.25 4.92 13.29
CA ILE A 301 -16.45 6.35 13.56
C ILE A 301 -15.33 6.87 14.45
N GLY A 302 -14.69 7.95 14.02
CA GLY A 302 -13.68 8.68 14.78
C GLY A 302 -14.07 10.14 15.01
N ALA A 303 -13.23 10.85 15.74
CA ALA A 303 -13.41 12.27 16.03
C ALA A 303 -12.08 13.02 16.01
N ARG A 304 -12.12 14.32 15.66
CA ARG A 304 -11.00 15.25 15.78
C ARG A 304 -11.41 16.42 16.64
N LEU A 305 -10.55 16.81 17.56
CA LEU A 305 -10.68 18.03 18.35
C LEU A 305 -9.46 18.89 18.08
N GLY A 306 -9.69 20.18 17.92
CA GLY A 306 -8.67 21.13 17.52
C GLY A 306 -8.70 22.38 18.38
N LEU A 307 -7.51 22.92 18.65
CA LEU A 307 -7.31 24.29 19.10
C LEU A 307 -6.30 24.97 18.18
N VAL A 308 -6.52 26.25 17.94
CA VAL A 308 -5.57 27.15 17.27
C VAL A 308 -5.43 28.38 18.13
N HIS A 309 -4.22 28.86 18.32
CA HIS A 309 -3.95 30.14 18.95
C HIS A 309 -3.04 30.97 18.05
N ARG A 310 -3.40 32.24 17.86
CA ARG A 310 -2.60 33.23 17.14
C ARG A 310 -2.33 34.41 18.05
N THR A 311 -1.06 34.79 18.18
CA THR A 311 -0.68 36.00 18.91
C THR A 311 -1.04 37.26 18.15
N PHE A 312 -1.14 38.39 18.86
CA PHE A 312 -1.34 39.70 18.24
C PHE A 312 -0.23 40.02 17.23
N LEU A 313 -0.60 40.60 16.08
CA LEU A 313 0.27 40.80 14.90
C LEU A 313 0.82 39.49 14.28
N GLU A 314 0.23 38.35 14.62
CA GLU A 314 0.57 37.03 14.04
C GLU A 314 2.07 36.66 14.20
N LYS A 315 2.72 37.11 15.27
CA LYS A 315 4.15 36.85 15.54
C LYS A 315 4.46 35.40 15.90
N LEU A 316 3.44 34.65 16.26
CA LEU A 316 3.50 33.24 16.67
C LEU A 316 2.12 32.62 16.50
N GLY A 317 2.09 31.41 15.95
CA GLY A 317 0.90 30.58 15.94
C GLY A 317 1.19 29.24 16.60
N THR A 318 0.20 28.70 17.30
CA THR A 318 0.26 27.36 17.88
C THR A 318 -1.00 26.60 17.54
N SER A 319 -0.87 25.30 17.33
CA SER A 319 -2.00 24.41 17.11
C SER A 319 -1.92 23.17 17.99
N LEU A 320 -3.08 22.65 18.38
CA LEU A 320 -3.21 21.39 19.09
C LEU A 320 -4.32 20.59 18.42
N VAL A 321 -4.04 19.34 18.07
CA VAL A 321 -5.01 18.46 17.42
C VAL A 321 -5.00 17.10 18.11
N LEU A 322 -6.16 16.66 18.60
CA LEU A 322 -6.39 15.29 19.03
C LEU A 322 -7.23 14.59 17.97
N ASN A 323 -6.68 13.56 17.32
CA ASN A 323 -7.39 12.70 16.38
C ASN A 323 -7.64 11.34 17.03
N VAL A 324 -8.88 11.11 17.45
CA VAL A 324 -9.36 9.83 17.98
C VAL A 324 -9.72 8.93 16.81
N ALA A 325 -8.90 7.90 16.60
CA ALA A 325 -9.05 7.00 15.47
C ALA A 325 -10.05 5.87 15.75
N PRO A 326 -10.88 5.48 14.77
CA PRO A 326 -11.75 4.32 14.92
C PRO A 326 -10.96 3.02 14.83
N ARG A 327 -11.49 1.97 15.45
CA ARG A 327 -11.22 0.59 15.03
C ARG A 327 -12.21 0.22 13.94
N ILE A 328 -11.72 -0.40 12.87
CA ILE A 328 -12.55 -0.78 11.73
C ILE A 328 -12.56 -2.29 11.63
N ASN A 329 -13.72 -2.90 11.86
CA ASN A 329 -13.93 -4.33 11.66
C ASN A 329 -14.49 -4.53 10.26
N LEU A 330 -13.80 -5.32 9.46
CA LEU A 330 -14.20 -5.73 8.13
C LEU A 330 -14.70 -7.17 8.16
N PHE A 331 -15.76 -7.45 7.43
CA PHE A 331 -16.38 -8.77 7.39
C PHE A 331 -16.58 -9.23 5.95
N ASP A 332 -16.38 -10.53 5.73
CA ASP A 332 -16.78 -11.25 4.53
C ASP A 332 -17.22 -12.66 4.94
N GLY A 333 -18.51 -12.97 4.72
CA GLY A 333 -19.07 -14.28 5.04
C GLY A 333 -18.71 -15.36 4.02
N ASP A 334 -18.33 -14.95 2.81
CA ASP A 334 -18.02 -15.85 1.69
C ASP A 334 -16.51 -16.01 1.49
N ALA A 335 -15.69 -15.45 2.40
CA ALA A 335 -14.24 -15.58 2.33
C ALA A 335 -13.83 -17.05 2.41
N TYR A 336 -12.98 -17.48 1.48
CA TYR A 336 -12.50 -18.85 1.42
C TYR A 336 -11.04 -18.91 1.00
N ALA A 337 -10.36 -19.94 1.49
CA ALA A 337 -9.18 -20.49 0.85
C ALA A 337 -9.44 -21.99 0.67
N ARG A 338 -8.98 -22.52 -0.46
CA ARG A 338 -9.03 -23.95 -0.75
C ARG A 338 -7.87 -24.29 -1.64
N SER A 339 -7.25 -25.43 -1.40
CA SER A 339 -6.33 -25.99 -2.36
C SER A 339 -6.43 -27.50 -2.41
N PHE A 340 -6.03 -28.01 -3.56
CA PHE A 340 -5.80 -29.42 -3.77
C PHE A 340 -4.36 -29.57 -4.26
N ILE A 341 -3.59 -30.39 -3.56
CA ILE A 341 -2.17 -30.61 -3.84
C ILE A 341 -1.92 -32.09 -4.12
N PRO A 342 -0.89 -32.45 -4.91
CA PRO A 342 -0.51 -33.84 -5.12
C PRO A 342 -0.21 -34.54 -3.80
N VAL A 343 -0.58 -35.82 -3.68
CA VAL A 343 -0.40 -36.59 -2.44
C VAL A 343 1.06 -36.72 -2.01
N PHE A 344 1.98 -36.67 -2.97
CA PHE A 344 3.42 -36.73 -2.73
C PHE A 344 4.04 -35.38 -2.34
N LEU A 345 3.25 -34.29 -2.36
CA LEU A 345 3.71 -32.97 -1.91
C LEU A 345 3.38 -32.81 -0.42
N ASN A 346 4.42 -32.71 0.40
CA ASN A 346 4.28 -32.47 1.83
C ASN A 346 4.47 -30.98 2.15
N MET A 347 3.37 -30.29 2.48
CA MET A 347 3.38 -28.88 2.88
C MET A 347 3.37 -28.71 4.41
N HIS A 348 3.43 -29.78 5.20
CA HIS A 348 3.39 -29.70 6.68
C HIS A 348 4.66 -29.06 7.27
N GLY A 349 5.84 -29.32 6.70
CA GLY A 349 7.11 -28.76 7.18
C GLY A 349 7.35 -27.30 6.77
N VAL A 350 6.66 -26.83 5.74
CA VAL A 350 6.90 -25.56 5.03
C VAL A 350 6.72 -24.29 5.90
N LEU A 351 5.97 -24.37 7.02
CA LEU A 351 5.70 -23.25 7.93
C LEU A 351 5.88 -23.62 9.42
N ALA A 352 6.45 -24.79 9.71
CA ALA A 352 6.78 -25.17 11.08
C ALA A 352 8.11 -24.54 11.49
N SER A 353 8.20 -24.07 12.74
CA SER A 353 9.41 -23.46 13.30
C SER A 353 10.66 -24.30 13.03
N GLU A 354 11.82 -23.63 12.95
CA GLU A 354 13.19 -24.11 12.60
C GLU A 354 13.67 -25.45 13.22
N ASN A 355 12.88 -26.13 14.05
CA ASN A 355 13.25 -27.35 14.76
C ASN A 355 12.46 -28.62 14.36
N GLU A 356 11.55 -28.58 13.36
CA GLU A 356 10.74 -29.76 12.94
C GLU A 356 10.68 -29.98 11.41
N PHE A 357 11.76 -29.66 10.67
CA PHE A 357 11.90 -30.11 9.27
C PHE A 357 12.45 -31.55 9.23
N GLU A 358 11.69 -32.53 9.72
CA GLU A 358 12.06 -33.97 9.57
C GLU A 358 11.40 -34.63 8.34
N ASP A 359 10.43 -33.98 7.69
CA ASP A 359 9.75 -34.54 6.53
C ASP A 359 10.27 -33.95 5.21
N ASP A 360 10.61 -34.83 4.26
CA ASP A 360 10.92 -34.44 2.89
C ASP A 360 9.71 -33.74 2.24
N LEU A 361 9.96 -32.62 1.56
CA LEU A 361 8.95 -31.87 0.80
C LEU A 361 8.25 -32.73 -0.27
N PHE A 362 8.99 -33.69 -0.82
CA PHE A 362 8.50 -34.65 -1.80
C PHE A 362 8.57 -36.05 -1.19
N ASP A 363 7.43 -36.59 -0.80
CA ASP A 363 7.30 -37.97 -0.37
C ASP A 363 7.01 -38.84 -1.60
N VAL A 364 8.08 -39.31 -2.25
CA VAL A 364 7.98 -40.21 -3.41
C VAL A 364 7.33 -41.55 -3.03
N ASP A 365 7.43 -41.97 -1.76
CA ASP A 365 6.82 -43.21 -1.27
C ASP A 365 5.29 -43.11 -1.12
N ALA A 366 4.76 -41.90 -0.93
CA ALA A 366 3.32 -41.63 -0.99
C ALA A 366 2.72 -41.75 -2.41
N VAL A 367 3.54 -41.83 -3.47
CA VAL A 367 3.06 -41.99 -4.84
C VAL A 367 2.48 -43.40 -5.05
N GLN A 368 1.18 -43.46 -5.34
CA GLN A 368 0.55 -44.70 -5.80
C GLN A 368 0.85 -44.90 -7.30
N LEU A 369 1.73 -45.83 -7.66
CA LEU A 369 2.13 -46.07 -9.07
C LEU A 369 0.96 -46.39 -10.03
N SER A 370 -0.17 -46.88 -9.52
CA SER A 370 -1.37 -47.12 -10.32
C SER A 370 -2.15 -45.84 -10.64
N ARG A 371 -2.01 -44.80 -9.80
CA ARG A 371 -2.72 -43.51 -9.82
C ARG A 371 -1.84 -42.40 -9.21
N PRO A 372 -0.72 -42.03 -9.87
CA PRO A 372 0.25 -41.09 -9.31
C PRO A 372 -0.27 -39.63 -9.28
N ASN A 373 -1.30 -39.32 -10.07
CA ASN A 373 -1.93 -38.00 -10.16
C ASN A 373 -3.00 -37.74 -9.08
N LEU A 374 -3.06 -38.57 -8.03
CA LEU A 374 -3.98 -38.33 -6.92
C LEU A 374 -3.62 -37.04 -6.19
N THR A 375 -4.65 -36.26 -5.85
CA THR A 375 -4.54 -35.05 -5.05
C THR A 375 -5.37 -35.16 -3.79
N ARG A 376 -4.97 -34.37 -2.79
CA ARG A 376 -5.64 -34.26 -1.51
C ARG A 376 -6.05 -32.80 -1.28
N GLN A 377 -7.23 -32.61 -0.71
CA GLN A 377 -7.68 -31.30 -0.28
C GLN A 377 -6.92 -30.87 0.98
N THR A 378 -6.42 -29.64 1.01
CA THR A 378 -5.88 -29.03 2.22
C THR A 378 -7.00 -28.39 3.05
N HIS A 379 -6.77 -28.23 4.35
CA HIS A 379 -7.70 -27.53 5.25
C HIS A 379 -7.40 -26.03 5.34
N ASP A 380 -7.00 -25.41 4.22
CA ASP A 380 -6.76 -23.97 4.15
C ASP A 380 -8.03 -23.20 4.52
N ARG A 381 -7.88 -22.08 5.23
CA ARG A 381 -9.00 -21.15 5.45
C ARG A 381 -8.53 -19.71 5.58
N LEU A 382 -9.41 -18.81 5.15
CA LEU A 382 -9.36 -17.40 5.51
C LEU A 382 -10.38 -17.12 6.60
N GLY A 383 -10.00 -16.32 7.59
CA GLY A 383 -10.92 -15.81 8.58
C GLY A 383 -11.97 -14.91 7.93
N GLN A 384 -13.20 -14.93 8.45
CA GLN A 384 -14.30 -14.09 7.95
C GLN A 384 -14.23 -12.64 8.43
N GLN A 385 -13.27 -12.32 9.30
CA GLN A 385 -13.10 -10.98 9.87
C GLN A 385 -11.64 -10.53 9.78
N ILE A 386 -11.46 -9.28 9.34
CA ILE A 386 -10.19 -8.55 9.40
C ILE A 386 -10.41 -7.27 10.21
N GLN A 387 -9.47 -6.92 11.08
CA GLN A 387 -9.50 -5.68 11.84
C GLN A 387 -8.40 -4.75 11.36
N ILE A 388 -8.76 -3.51 11.01
CA ILE A 388 -7.81 -2.43 10.75
C ILE A 388 -7.74 -1.56 12.00
N HIS A 389 -6.54 -1.49 12.58
CA HIS A 389 -6.20 -0.62 13.69
C HIS A 389 -5.57 0.66 13.14
N LEU A 390 -6.14 1.80 13.51
CA LEU A 390 -5.61 3.12 13.22
C LEU A 390 -5.16 3.78 14.53
N PRO A 391 -3.97 4.40 14.58
CA PRO A 391 -3.48 5.01 15.81
C PRO A 391 -4.22 6.32 16.10
N THR A 392 -4.61 6.51 17.37
CA THR A 392 -5.02 7.83 17.87
C THR A 392 -3.79 8.71 17.98
N SER A 393 -3.89 10.00 17.67
CA SER A 393 -2.75 10.91 17.69
C SER A 393 -3.05 12.22 18.41
N LEU A 394 -2.08 12.73 19.16
CA LEU A 394 -2.06 14.07 19.72
C LEU A 394 -0.91 14.85 19.08
N THR A 395 -1.24 15.92 18.36
CA THR A 395 -0.26 16.72 17.62
C THR A 395 -0.22 18.15 18.15
N VAL A 396 0.98 18.63 18.45
CA VAL A 396 1.26 20.03 18.79
C VAL A 396 2.00 20.66 17.63
N GLY A 397 1.53 21.81 17.17
CA GLY A 397 2.13 22.59 16.10
C GLY A 397 2.59 23.97 16.55
N LEU A 398 3.70 24.41 15.97
CA LEU A 398 4.31 25.72 16.18
C LEU A 398 4.61 26.36 14.83
N ASP A 399 4.17 27.59 14.67
CA ASP A 399 4.35 28.40 13.48
C ASP A 399 5.23 29.60 13.78
N LEU A 400 6.33 29.70 13.05
CA LEU A 400 7.34 30.74 13.19
C LEU A 400 7.34 31.64 11.95
N PRO A 401 6.81 32.88 12.04
CA PRO A 401 6.90 33.85 10.96
C PRO A 401 8.35 34.30 10.73
N LEU A 402 8.77 34.25 9.47
CA LEU A 402 10.08 34.69 8.98
C LEU A 402 9.85 35.78 7.92
N GLY A 403 9.39 36.95 8.36
CA GLY A 403 8.91 38.01 7.48
C GLY A 403 7.58 37.63 6.81
N ARG A 404 7.59 37.43 5.49
CA ARG A 404 6.42 36.94 4.71
C ARG A 404 6.36 35.42 4.59
N HIS A 405 7.41 34.73 5.04
CA HIS A 405 7.54 33.28 4.98
C HIS A 405 7.13 32.69 6.33
N ILE A 406 6.70 31.44 6.35
CA ILE A 406 6.30 30.78 7.59
C ILE A 406 6.99 29.42 7.66
N ALA A 407 7.71 29.16 8.74
CA ALA A 407 8.19 27.83 9.08
C ALA A 407 7.21 27.19 10.06
N VAL A 408 6.90 25.92 9.87
CA VAL A 408 5.98 25.16 10.73
C VAL A 408 6.65 23.90 11.20
N VAL A 409 6.47 23.59 12.48
CA VAL A 409 6.93 22.36 13.10
C VAL A 409 5.77 21.69 13.82
N ASN A 410 5.61 20.39 13.65
CA ASN A 410 4.65 19.58 14.38
C ASN A 410 5.31 18.40 15.06
N ILE A 411 4.91 18.13 16.29
CA ILE A 411 5.30 16.95 17.04
C ILE A 411 4.02 16.19 17.37
N SER A 412 4.00 14.90 17.03
CA SER A 412 2.85 14.03 17.25
C SER A 412 3.21 12.89 18.19
N ARG A 413 2.37 12.64 19.19
CA ARG A 413 2.38 11.41 19.99
C ARG A 413 1.29 10.50 19.44
N PHE A 414 1.60 9.22 19.24
CA PHE A 414 0.64 8.23 18.79
C PHE A 414 0.30 7.25 19.92
N PHE A 415 -0.93 6.74 19.88
CA PHE A 415 -1.48 5.80 20.84
C PHE A 415 -2.17 4.66 20.10
N GLY A 416 -1.69 3.44 20.32
CA GLY A 416 -2.11 2.23 19.61
C GLY A 416 -1.38 2.05 18.28
N SER A 417 -1.64 0.89 17.66
CA SER A 417 -0.92 0.46 16.45
C SER A 417 -1.62 0.90 15.16
N LEU A 418 -0.83 1.16 14.12
CA LEU A 418 -1.25 1.09 12.73
C LEU A 418 -1.02 -0.35 12.22
N SER A 419 -2.05 -1.18 12.23
CA SER A 419 -1.91 -2.60 11.88
C SER A 419 -3.16 -3.21 11.28
N ILE A 420 -2.96 -4.32 10.58
CA ILE A 420 -4.02 -5.22 10.10
C ILE A 420 -3.92 -6.51 10.91
N GLU A 421 -5.05 -6.98 11.40
CA GLU A 421 -5.18 -8.21 12.19
C GLU A 421 -6.25 -9.10 11.57
N GLY A 422 -6.01 -10.40 11.50
CA GLY A 422 -6.95 -11.36 10.93
C GLY A 422 -6.65 -12.78 11.35
N GLU A 423 -7.42 -13.71 10.82
CA GLU A 423 -7.23 -15.15 11.06
C GLU A 423 -7.00 -15.87 9.72
N PHE A 424 -6.15 -16.88 9.75
CA PHE A 424 -5.99 -17.86 8.67
C PHE A 424 -5.86 -19.26 9.29
N GLY A 425 -6.04 -20.32 8.53
CA GLY A 425 -5.81 -21.67 9.00
C GLY A 425 -4.93 -22.44 8.05
N LEU A 426 -4.09 -23.26 8.64
CA LEU A 426 -3.18 -24.17 7.95
C LEU A 426 -3.77 -25.59 7.94
N GLU A 427 -3.10 -26.46 7.21
CA GLU A 427 -3.45 -27.87 7.00
C GLU A 427 -3.79 -28.67 8.27
N SER A 428 -3.27 -28.24 9.43
CA SER A 428 -3.58 -28.79 10.77
C SER A 428 -4.99 -28.50 11.29
N GLY A 429 -5.77 -27.66 10.60
CA GLY A 429 -7.13 -27.27 10.99
C GLY A 429 -7.23 -26.25 12.12
N LEU A 430 -6.10 -25.79 12.68
CA LEU A 430 -6.04 -24.78 13.74
C LEU A 430 -6.00 -23.35 13.18
N ALA A 431 -6.66 -22.40 13.86
CA ALA A 431 -6.78 -21.02 13.39
C ALA A 431 -5.61 -20.25 13.97
N GLN A 432 -4.79 -19.68 13.10
CA GLN A 432 -3.72 -18.79 13.49
C GLN A 432 -4.17 -17.35 13.31
N ARG A 433 -3.87 -16.53 14.30
CA ARG A 433 -4.09 -15.09 14.24
C ARG A 433 -2.82 -14.44 13.75
N PHE A 434 -2.93 -13.59 12.74
CA PHE A 434 -1.83 -12.72 12.34
C PHE A 434 -2.11 -11.29 12.72
N LYS A 435 -1.03 -10.56 13.00
CA LYS A 435 -1.07 -9.10 13.13
C LYS A 435 0.19 -8.49 12.53
N ILE A 436 0.02 -7.61 11.55
CA ILE A 436 1.11 -6.98 10.82
C ILE A 436 0.92 -5.47 10.84
N GLY A 437 1.96 -4.73 11.21
CA GLY A 437 1.96 -3.28 11.15
C GLY A 437 3.06 -2.64 11.98
N LYS A 438 2.81 -1.40 12.42
CA LYS A 438 3.73 -0.63 13.25
C LYS A 438 2.98 -0.10 14.46
N ASP A 439 3.63 -0.10 15.61
CA ASP A 439 3.17 0.62 16.80
C ASP A 439 3.92 1.97 16.89
N PRO A 440 3.37 3.03 16.28
CA PRO A 440 4.02 4.33 16.31
C PRO A 440 4.04 4.92 17.70
N SER A 441 5.16 5.53 18.06
CA SER A 441 5.32 6.20 19.35
C SER A 441 5.30 7.72 19.16
N TRP A 442 6.10 8.23 18.24
CA TRP A 442 6.23 9.66 17.97
C TRP A 442 6.33 9.93 16.47
N GLY A 443 5.99 11.15 16.08
CA GLY A 443 6.23 11.67 14.74
C GLY A 443 6.63 13.13 14.79
N PHE A 444 7.41 13.53 13.80
CA PHE A 444 7.87 14.89 13.61
C PHE A 444 7.57 15.31 12.18
N LYS A 445 7.03 16.51 11.99
CA LYS A 445 6.87 17.13 10.68
C LYS A 445 7.41 18.56 10.71
N ALA A 446 8.03 18.97 9.63
CA ALA A 446 8.46 20.34 9.43
C ALA A 446 8.10 20.81 8.02
N GLY A 447 7.75 22.07 7.89
CA GLY A 447 7.39 22.68 6.62
C GLY A 447 7.82 24.13 6.53
N LEU A 448 7.92 24.61 5.30
CA LEU A 448 8.25 25.98 4.95
C LEU A 448 7.28 26.47 3.87
N ASP A 449 6.60 27.56 4.15
CA ASP A 449 5.76 28.32 3.21
C ASP A 449 6.51 29.57 2.76
N ILE A 450 6.85 29.62 1.47
CA ILE A 450 7.66 30.67 0.87
C ILE A 450 6.76 31.57 0.03
N ALA A 451 6.28 32.69 0.59
CA ALA A 451 5.54 33.70 -0.17
C ALA A 451 6.43 34.45 -1.18
N ARG A 452 6.00 34.49 -2.44
CA ARG A 452 6.66 35.20 -3.54
C ARG A 452 5.88 36.48 -3.91
N ARG A 453 6.62 37.50 -4.37
CA ARG A 453 6.00 38.69 -4.98
C ARG A 453 5.68 38.40 -6.44
N VAL A 454 4.50 38.81 -6.89
CA VAL A 454 4.02 38.58 -8.26
C VAL A 454 4.91 39.28 -9.31
N ARG A 455 5.37 40.51 -9.02
CA ARG A 455 6.37 41.21 -9.85
C ARG A 455 7.61 41.49 -9.00
N PRO A 456 8.65 40.64 -9.01
CA PRO A 456 9.90 40.98 -8.37
C PRO A 456 10.53 42.19 -9.08
N ASN A 457 11.06 43.15 -8.33
CA ASN A 457 11.86 44.23 -8.93
C ASN A 457 13.16 43.60 -9.47
N GLY A 458 13.20 43.32 -10.77
CA GLY A 458 14.32 42.68 -11.47
C GLY A 458 14.10 41.22 -11.85
N PHE A 459 14.89 40.71 -12.81
CA PHE A 459 14.98 39.29 -13.18
C PHE A 459 15.57 38.50 -11.99
N ALA A 460 14.73 38.15 -11.01
CA ALA A 460 15.18 37.48 -9.80
C ALA A 460 15.47 35.98 -10.07
N SER A 461 16.70 35.72 -10.54
CA SER A 461 17.31 34.41 -10.76
C SER A 461 17.19 33.43 -9.58
N TRP A 462 17.03 33.96 -8.37
CA TRP A 462 16.94 33.20 -7.11
C TRP A 462 15.66 32.36 -6.97
N SER A 463 14.60 32.69 -7.71
CA SER A 463 13.34 31.90 -7.69
C SER A 463 13.33 30.77 -8.72
N LEU A 464 14.24 30.77 -9.69
CA LEU A 464 14.28 29.78 -10.76
C LEU A 464 14.48 28.34 -10.25
N PRO A 465 15.36 28.06 -9.27
CA PRO A 465 15.51 26.71 -8.73
C PRO A 465 14.22 26.20 -8.07
N LEU A 466 13.52 27.05 -7.30
CA LEU A 466 12.24 26.70 -6.69
C LEU A 466 11.15 26.47 -7.75
N ARG A 467 11.15 27.25 -8.83
CA ARG A 467 10.22 27.10 -9.95
C ARG A 467 10.43 25.80 -10.72
N LEU A 468 11.67 25.43 -10.96
CA LEU A 468 12.01 24.15 -11.61
C LEU A 468 11.67 22.97 -10.69
N LEU A 469 12.06 23.05 -9.41
CA LEU A 469 11.75 22.04 -8.40
C LEU A 469 10.24 21.83 -8.25
N THR A 470 9.46 22.92 -8.35
CA THR A 470 8.01 22.88 -8.26
C THR A 470 7.32 22.88 -9.62
N LEU A 471 8.00 22.69 -10.76
CA LEU A 471 7.39 22.71 -12.11
C LEU A 471 6.36 23.85 -12.36
N ASP A 472 6.70 25.07 -11.94
CA ASP A 472 5.86 26.28 -11.99
C ASP A 472 5.73 26.90 -13.39
N PHE A 473 5.41 26.09 -14.41
CA PHE A 473 5.27 26.56 -15.80
C PHE A 473 3.94 27.29 -16.05
N ASP A 474 2.86 26.81 -15.45
CA ASP A 474 1.53 27.44 -15.48
C ASP A 474 1.50 28.76 -14.70
N GLY A 475 2.12 28.83 -13.51
CA GLY A 475 2.19 30.06 -12.72
C GLY A 475 3.03 31.13 -13.40
N LEU A 476 4.09 30.74 -14.14
CA LEU A 476 4.80 31.64 -15.06
C LEU A 476 3.87 32.22 -16.13
N LEU A 477 3.06 31.37 -16.77
CA LEU A 477 2.10 31.80 -17.80
C LEU A 477 1.03 32.74 -17.21
N PHE A 478 0.48 32.42 -16.04
CA PHE A 478 -0.53 33.25 -15.39
C PHE A 478 0.02 34.56 -14.84
N GLU A 479 1.29 34.59 -14.41
CA GLU A 479 2.01 35.82 -14.05
C GLU A 479 2.18 36.74 -15.27
N LEU A 480 2.49 36.18 -16.45
CA LEU A 480 2.56 36.96 -17.70
C LEU A 480 1.19 37.53 -18.10
N MET A 481 0.11 36.83 -17.79
CA MET A 481 -1.27 37.24 -18.08
C MET A 481 -2.00 37.86 -16.87
N GLN A 482 -1.26 38.36 -15.87
CA GLN A 482 -1.82 38.78 -14.57
C GLN A 482 -3.01 39.72 -14.70
N ASP A 483 -2.95 40.68 -15.61
CA ASP A 483 -4.00 41.70 -15.79
C ASP A 483 -5.35 41.09 -16.23
N TRP A 484 -5.33 39.87 -16.79
CA TRP A 484 -6.50 39.12 -17.24
C TRP A 484 -6.90 38.03 -16.23
N THR A 485 -5.90 37.46 -15.56
CA THR A 485 -6.08 36.27 -14.72
C THR A 485 -6.22 36.60 -13.24
N GLY A 486 -5.92 37.83 -12.82
CA GLY A 486 -5.89 38.21 -11.41
C GLY A 486 -4.86 37.42 -10.59
N TYR A 487 -3.78 36.95 -11.22
CA TYR A 487 -2.78 36.11 -10.56
C TYR A 487 -2.19 36.79 -9.31
N ALA A 488 -2.36 36.14 -8.16
CA ALA A 488 -2.01 36.67 -6.86
C ALA A 488 -1.53 35.60 -5.88
N GLU A 489 -0.89 36.06 -4.80
CA GLU A 489 -0.43 35.26 -3.65
C GLU A 489 0.34 33.97 -3.98
N PRO A 490 1.35 34.00 -4.87
CA PRO A 490 2.11 32.79 -5.17
C PRO A 490 2.94 32.34 -3.97
N ARG A 491 2.83 31.07 -3.62
CA ARG A 491 3.52 30.42 -2.51
C ARG A 491 4.14 29.10 -2.97
N TYR A 492 5.38 28.86 -2.55
CA TYR A 492 6.01 27.54 -2.67
C TYR A 492 6.02 26.86 -1.31
N ARG A 493 5.74 25.56 -1.28
CA ARG A 493 5.68 24.79 -0.04
C ARG A 493 6.57 23.58 -0.12
N LEU A 494 7.38 23.44 0.91
CA LEU A 494 8.26 22.31 1.13
C LEU A 494 7.94 21.76 2.51
N SER A 495 7.75 20.46 2.61
CA SER A 495 7.43 19.82 3.88
C SER A 495 7.92 18.38 3.90
N GLY A 496 8.23 17.91 5.10
CA GLY A 496 8.65 16.55 5.34
C GLY A 496 8.29 16.10 6.73
N GLY A 497 8.16 14.79 6.90
CA GLY A 497 7.79 14.17 8.15
C GLY A 497 8.34 12.77 8.29
N LEU A 498 8.65 12.43 9.54
CA LEU A 498 9.19 11.14 9.97
C LEU A 498 8.33 10.60 11.11
N GLN A 499 8.24 9.28 11.21
CA GLN A 499 7.59 8.58 12.31
C GLN A 499 8.45 7.43 12.79
N TRP A 500 8.49 7.29 14.11
CA TRP A 500 9.22 6.25 14.82
C TRP A 500 8.23 5.34 15.55
N GLY A 501 8.60 4.09 15.73
CA GLY A 501 7.76 3.07 16.34
C GLY A 501 8.33 1.69 16.17
N GLN A 502 7.78 0.73 16.92
CA GLN A 502 8.18 -0.67 16.86
C GLN A 502 7.41 -1.41 15.76
N PRO A 503 8.01 -2.40 15.11
CA PRO A 503 7.26 -3.29 14.24
C PRO A 503 6.29 -4.12 15.08
N VAL A 504 5.17 -4.51 14.49
CA VAL A 504 4.22 -5.47 15.06
C VAL A 504 4.08 -6.57 14.03
N VAL A 505 4.67 -7.73 14.30
CA VAL A 505 4.62 -8.90 13.45
C VAL A 505 4.34 -10.10 14.35
N ILE A 506 3.15 -10.67 14.25
CA ILE A 506 2.69 -11.76 15.11
C ILE A 506 2.02 -12.81 14.22
N GLY A 507 2.30 -14.09 14.49
CA GLY A 507 1.61 -15.22 13.87
C GLY A 507 1.99 -15.48 12.42
N LEU A 508 3.21 -15.11 12.04
CA LEU A 508 3.82 -15.39 10.74
C LEU A 508 5.09 -16.22 10.94
N ASP A 509 5.54 -16.89 9.88
CA ASP A 509 6.81 -17.64 9.88
C ASP A 509 8.01 -16.73 10.23
N ASN A 510 9.03 -17.30 10.88
CA ASN A 510 10.19 -16.60 11.44
C ASN A 510 10.99 -15.83 10.37
N THR A 511 11.14 -16.39 9.17
CA THR A 511 11.93 -15.77 8.09
C THR A 511 11.24 -14.52 7.54
N PHE A 512 9.97 -14.67 7.17
CA PHE A 512 9.13 -13.57 6.71
C PHE A 512 8.92 -12.51 7.81
N SER A 513 8.86 -12.95 9.07
CA SER A 513 8.73 -12.05 10.20
C SER A 513 9.94 -11.15 10.37
N GLN A 514 11.17 -11.67 10.24
CA GLN A 514 12.39 -10.86 10.34
C GLN A 514 12.49 -9.80 9.23
N ASP A 515 12.20 -10.16 7.98
CA ASP A 515 12.22 -9.20 6.87
C ASP A 515 11.17 -8.08 7.07
N LEU A 516 9.97 -8.45 7.54
CA LEU A 516 8.92 -7.48 7.87
C LEU A 516 9.33 -6.59 9.04
N GLU A 517 9.92 -7.17 10.08
CA GLU A 517 10.40 -6.44 11.25
C GLU A 517 11.51 -5.46 10.90
N ASP A 518 12.44 -5.83 10.03
CA ASP A 518 13.51 -4.93 9.57
C ASP A 518 12.95 -3.75 8.77
N VAL A 519 12.01 -4.02 7.87
CA VAL A 519 11.37 -2.98 7.06
C VAL A 519 10.48 -2.06 7.91
N LEU A 520 9.73 -2.62 8.85
CA LEU A 520 8.79 -1.89 9.70
C LEU A 520 9.46 -1.27 10.93
N GLY A 521 10.60 -1.77 11.36
CA GLY A 521 11.37 -1.30 12.52
C GLY A 521 12.13 -0.02 12.23
N GLY A 522 12.41 0.25 10.95
CA GLY A 522 13.05 1.47 10.50
C GLY A 522 12.26 2.77 10.76
N LEU A 523 12.97 3.88 10.59
CA LEU A 523 12.42 5.23 10.43
C LEU A 523 11.52 5.25 9.18
N ILE A 524 10.22 5.54 9.35
CA ILE A 524 9.30 5.62 8.22
C ILE A 524 9.14 7.10 7.83
N PRO A 525 9.51 7.49 6.60
CA PRO A 525 9.12 8.80 6.07
C PRO A 525 7.60 8.83 5.95
N THR A 526 6.94 9.59 6.83
CA THR A 526 5.49 9.77 6.79
C THR A 526 5.10 10.73 5.70
N SER A 527 5.97 11.66 5.37
CA SER A 527 5.67 12.60 4.33
C SER A 527 6.90 13.26 3.75
N LEU A 528 6.86 13.47 2.44
CA LEU A 528 7.64 14.48 1.75
C LEU A 528 6.64 15.16 0.83
N SER A 529 6.66 16.48 0.75
CA SER A 529 5.71 17.18 -0.10
C SER A 529 6.30 18.48 -0.59
N VAL A 530 6.32 18.60 -1.91
CA VAL A 530 6.81 19.74 -2.67
C VAL A 530 5.69 20.22 -3.57
N GLY A 531 5.36 21.50 -3.49
CA GLY A 531 4.44 22.08 -4.43
C GLY A 531 4.26 23.58 -4.27
N ARG A 532 3.18 24.06 -4.85
CA ARG A 532 2.87 25.47 -4.98
C ARG A 532 1.39 25.74 -4.84
N ALA A 533 1.06 26.95 -4.43
CA ALA A 533 -0.30 27.46 -4.43
C ALA A 533 -0.32 28.91 -4.90
N TYR A 534 -1.42 29.30 -5.54
CA TYR A 534 -1.67 30.67 -5.99
C TYR A 534 -3.16 30.90 -6.21
N THR A 535 -3.55 32.16 -6.38
CA THR A 535 -4.93 32.57 -6.60
C THR A 535 -5.10 33.15 -7.99
N LEU A 536 -6.22 32.83 -8.65
CA LEU A 536 -6.68 33.38 -9.92
C LEU A 536 -8.09 33.97 -9.77
N PHE A 537 -8.39 35.00 -10.54
CA PHE A 537 -9.71 35.65 -10.65
C PHE A 537 -10.32 36.07 -9.31
N ASP A 538 -9.47 36.34 -8.31
CA ASP A 538 -9.82 36.67 -6.91
C ASP A 538 -10.67 35.61 -6.18
N ARG A 539 -10.84 34.41 -6.76
CA ARG A 539 -11.80 33.39 -6.29
C ARG A 539 -11.34 31.96 -6.43
N LEU A 540 -10.44 31.70 -7.37
CA LEU A 540 -9.95 30.37 -7.66
C LEU A 540 -8.59 30.20 -6.99
N GLU A 541 -8.55 29.41 -5.93
CA GLU A 541 -7.33 28.93 -5.31
C GLU A 541 -6.87 27.67 -6.05
N VAL A 542 -5.61 27.67 -6.48
CA VAL A 542 -4.99 26.57 -7.20
C VAL A 542 -3.84 26.02 -6.37
N GLY A 543 -3.85 24.71 -6.16
CA GLY A 543 -2.77 23.97 -5.51
C GLY A 543 -2.21 22.92 -6.46
N VAL A 544 -0.89 22.89 -6.62
CA VAL A 544 -0.20 21.87 -7.40
C VAL A 544 0.82 21.18 -6.52
N HIS A 545 0.67 19.86 -6.40
CA HIS A 545 1.61 19.00 -5.71
C HIS A 545 2.43 18.24 -6.74
N VAL A 546 3.75 18.45 -6.71
CA VAL A 546 4.65 18.00 -7.77
C VAL A 546 5.27 16.66 -7.43
N MET A 547 5.66 16.50 -6.16
CA MET A 547 6.26 15.29 -5.65
C MET A 547 5.85 15.11 -4.19
N GLY A 548 5.55 13.88 -3.82
CA GLY A 548 5.55 13.52 -2.42
C GLY A 548 5.75 12.05 -2.14
N VAL A 549 5.83 11.76 -0.85
CA VAL A 549 5.84 10.41 -0.29
C VAL A 549 4.74 10.40 0.76
N PRO A 550 3.87 9.38 0.83
CA PRO A 550 3.76 8.22 -0.07
C PRO A 550 3.07 8.51 -1.42
N ASP A 551 2.60 9.72 -1.67
CA ASP A 551 1.99 10.13 -2.95
C ASP A 551 3.05 10.32 -4.04
N LEU A 552 3.44 9.21 -4.69
CA LEU A 552 4.58 9.11 -5.60
C LEU A 552 4.60 10.11 -6.78
N LEU A 553 3.46 10.67 -7.18
CA LEU A 553 3.28 11.49 -8.39
C LEU A 553 2.30 12.67 -8.15
N MET A 554 2.02 13.45 -9.20
CA MET A 554 1.38 14.77 -9.09
C MET A 554 -0.07 14.74 -8.61
N ARG A 555 -0.44 15.73 -7.79
CA ARG A 555 -1.83 16.02 -7.41
C ARG A 555 -2.18 17.46 -7.73
N PHE A 556 -3.45 17.68 -8.02
CA PHE A 556 -3.98 18.99 -8.30
C PHE A 556 -5.18 19.27 -7.42
N SER A 557 -5.24 20.46 -6.84
CA SER A 557 -6.36 20.92 -6.04
C SER A 557 -6.86 22.27 -6.53
N LEU A 558 -8.19 22.41 -6.51
CA LEU A 558 -8.89 23.63 -6.86
C LEU A 558 -9.87 23.98 -5.75
N GLY A 559 -9.94 25.27 -5.41
CA GLY A 559 -10.84 25.81 -4.41
C GLY A 559 -11.51 27.04 -4.97
N PHE A 560 -12.83 27.07 -4.90
CA PHE A 560 -13.63 28.18 -5.36
C PHE A 560 -14.29 28.87 -4.17
N ASN A 561 -13.94 30.13 -3.96
CA ASN A 561 -14.54 30.97 -2.93
C ASN A 561 -15.88 31.54 -3.43
N VAL A 562 -16.97 31.07 -2.81
CA VAL A 562 -18.35 31.50 -3.02
C VAL A 562 -18.58 32.82 -2.27
N TYR A 563 -19.32 33.73 -2.90
CA TYR A 563 -19.54 35.11 -2.45
C TYR A 563 -20.13 35.25 -1.05
#